data_AF-A0AAJ2DN75-F1
#
_entry.id   AF-A0AAJ2DN75-F1
#
_cell.length_a   1.000
_cell.length_b   1.000
_cell.length_c   1.000
_cell.angle_alpha   90.00
_cell.angle_beta   90.00
_cell.angle_gamma   90.00
#
_symmetry.space_group_name_H-M   'P 1'
#
loop_
_entity.id
_entity.type
_entity.pdbx_description
1 polymer ?
#
loop_
_entity_poly.entity_id
_entity_poly.type
_entity_poly.pdbx_seq_one_letter_code
_entity_poly.pdbx_strand_id
1 'polypeptide(L)'
;MAYEWPHARATFEKTREEVDQCIADHADYSLNAEPLRYDEREVIGEAEQIAGMPYRGTPGSWASSMPGKMPQLRQYGRDGTPLTDFDLEAHHGNSNPHAHNWVGGVRDEGAPVSLLPW
;
A
#
# COMPACT_ATOMS: atom_id res chain seq x y z
N MET A 1 0.31 36.55 -24.39
CA MET A 1 0.43 36.94 -22.97
C MET A 1 1.03 35.75 -22.23
N ALA A 2 2.26 35.89 -21.75
CA ALA A 2 2.95 34.86 -20.96
C ALA A 2 2.68 35.13 -19.47
N TYR A 3 2.38 34.08 -18.71
CA TYR A 3 2.17 34.16 -17.27
C TYR A 3 3.49 33.77 -16.59
N GLU A 4 4.14 34.73 -15.94
CA GLU A 4 5.35 34.49 -15.13
C GLU A 4 4.94 34.01 -13.74
N TRP A 5 5.58 32.94 -13.26
CA TRP A 5 5.43 32.43 -11.90
C TRP A 5 6.42 33.14 -10.96
N PRO A 6 6.03 33.58 -9.75
CA PRO A 6 6.98 34.07 -8.77
C PRO A 6 7.75 32.90 -8.15
N HIS A 7 9.08 32.90 -8.32
CA HIS A 7 9.99 32.03 -7.57
C HIS A 7 10.01 32.45 -6.10
N ALA A 8 9.23 31.79 -5.25
CA ALA A 8 9.45 31.84 -3.80
C ALA A 8 10.59 30.88 -3.45
N ARG A 9 11.81 31.40 -3.31
CA ARG A 9 12.89 30.69 -2.60
C ARG A 9 12.59 30.76 -1.11
N ALA A 10 12.01 29.70 -0.56
CA ALA A 10 11.99 29.52 0.89
C ALA A 10 13.38 29.06 1.34
N THR A 11 14.20 29.97 1.84
CA THR A 11 15.39 29.63 2.64
C THR A 11 14.92 29.35 4.05
N PHE A 12 14.89 28.08 4.44
CA PHE A 12 14.51 27.66 5.79
C PHE A 12 15.79 27.46 6.61
N GLU A 13 16.37 28.53 7.12
CA GLU A 13 17.39 28.46 8.18
C GLU A 13 16.65 28.56 9.51
N LYS A 14 16.33 27.41 10.13
CA LYS A 14 15.93 27.41 11.54
C LYS A 14 17.13 27.81 12.38
N THR A 15 16.92 28.75 13.28
CA THR A 15 17.89 29.07 14.32
C THR A 15 18.06 27.86 15.25
N ARG A 16 19.24 27.75 15.89
CA ARG A 16 19.52 26.67 16.85
C ARG A 16 18.49 26.63 17.98
N GLU A 17 17.97 27.78 18.37
CA GLU A 17 16.93 27.93 19.40
C GLU A 17 15.58 27.34 18.95
N GLU A 18 15.19 27.51 17.68
CA GLU A 18 13.99 26.90 17.12
C GLU A 18 14.11 25.38 16.93
N VAL A 19 15.34 24.88 16.74
CA VAL A 19 15.63 23.44 16.72
C VAL A 19 15.53 22.87 18.14
N ASP A 20 16.11 23.56 19.12
CA ASP A 20 16.09 23.14 20.53
C ASP A 20 14.66 23.16 21.10
N GLN A 21 13.81 24.13 20.71
CA GLN A 21 12.38 24.15 21.07
C GLN A 21 11.61 22.99 20.44
N CYS A 22 11.87 22.64 19.18
CA CYS A 22 11.22 21.50 18.52
C CYS A 22 11.59 20.15 19.17
N ILE A 23 12.80 20.04 19.72
CA ILE A 23 13.23 18.87 20.50
C ILE A 23 12.55 18.86 21.87
N ALA A 24 12.46 20.00 22.53
CA ALA A 24 11.80 20.11 23.84
C ALA A 24 10.30 19.81 23.77
N ASP A 25 9.61 20.26 22.72
CA ASP A 25 8.17 20.02 22.50
C ASP A 25 7.86 18.55 22.16
N HIS A 26 8.86 17.72 21.86
CA HIS A 26 8.71 16.29 21.54
C HIS A 26 9.36 15.35 22.57
N ALA A 27 9.97 15.91 23.62
CA ALA A 27 10.63 15.14 24.67
C ALA A 27 9.66 14.44 25.64
N ASP A 28 8.35 14.61 25.48
CA ASP A 28 7.32 14.01 26.35
C ASP A 28 6.71 12.71 25.80
N TYR A 29 7.23 12.18 24.68
CA TYR A 29 7.00 10.77 24.34
C TYR A 29 7.93 9.90 25.17
N SER A 30 7.50 9.62 26.40
CA SER A 30 8.07 8.57 27.22
C SER A 30 8.19 7.28 26.40
N LEU A 31 9.43 6.89 26.09
CA LEU A 31 9.81 5.60 25.51
C LEU A 31 9.65 4.48 26.56
N ASN A 32 8.49 4.40 27.21
CA ASN A 32 8.07 3.22 27.96
C ASN A 32 7.64 2.14 26.97
N ALA A 33 8.56 1.77 26.08
CA ALA A 33 8.40 0.64 25.19
C ALA A 33 8.46 -0.62 26.07
N GLU A 34 7.30 -1.07 26.51
CA GLU A 34 7.16 -2.39 27.12
C GLU A 34 7.71 -3.44 26.14
N PRO A 35 8.46 -4.45 26.61
CA PRO A 35 8.94 -5.52 25.76
C PRO A 35 7.74 -6.20 25.09
N LEU A 36 7.79 -6.35 23.77
CA LEU A 36 6.79 -7.10 23.02
C LEU A 36 6.72 -8.52 23.59
N ARG A 37 5.60 -8.86 24.24
CA ARG A 37 5.31 -10.21 24.69
C ARG A 37 4.64 -10.97 23.56
N TYR A 38 5.16 -12.14 23.24
CA TYR A 38 4.46 -13.09 22.40
C TYR A 38 3.22 -13.58 23.17
N ASP A 39 2.04 -13.30 22.64
CA ASP A 39 0.77 -13.82 23.13
C ASP A 39 0.27 -14.82 22.08
N GLU A 40 -0.02 -16.06 22.50
CA GLU A 40 -0.55 -17.12 21.63
C GLU A 40 -2.00 -16.87 21.19
N ARG A 41 -2.59 -15.73 21.60
CA ARG A 41 -3.81 -15.22 20.98
C ARG A 41 -3.59 -15.07 19.48
N GLU A 42 -4.17 -16.01 18.75
CA GLU A 42 -4.35 -15.96 17.31
C GLU A 42 -4.84 -14.54 16.97
N VAL A 43 -4.03 -13.79 16.22
CA VAL A 43 -4.50 -12.55 15.62
C VAL A 43 -5.50 -12.97 14.57
N ILE A 44 -6.76 -13.11 14.98
CA ILE A 44 -7.92 -13.25 14.09
C ILE A 44 -8.21 -11.84 13.54
N GLY A 45 -7.20 -11.24 12.91
CA GLY A 45 -7.37 -10.06 12.09
C GLY A 45 -7.82 -10.57 10.74
N GLU A 46 -9.01 -10.18 10.32
CA GLU A 46 -9.39 -10.31 8.92
C GLU A 46 -8.24 -9.68 8.13
N ALA A 47 -7.71 -10.39 7.13
CA ALA A 47 -6.71 -9.81 6.25
C ALA A 47 -7.41 -8.74 5.40
N GLU A 48 -7.70 -7.58 6.02
CA GLU A 48 -8.54 -6.53 5.46
C GLU A 48 -7.91 -6.02 4.17
N GLN A 49 -6.57 -6.07 4.08
CA GLN A 49 -5.80 -5.73 2.89
C GLN A 49 -4.74 -6.80 2.60
N ILE A 50 -4.92 -7.53 1.49
CA ILE A 50 -3.91 -8.44 0.93
C ILE A 50 -3.48 -7.88 -0.42
N ALA A 51 -2.16 -7.84 -0.67
CA ALA A 51 -1.56 -7.18 -1.83
C ALA A 51 -1.97 -5.70 -1.94
N GLY A 52 -2.00 -4.98 -0.80
CA GLY A 52 -2.31 -3.54 -0.79
C GLY A 52 -3.73 -3.17 -1.23
N MET A 53 -4.63 -4.15 -1.37
CA MET A 53 -6.01 -3.98 -1.80
C MET A 53 -6.98 -4.68 -0.84
N PRO A 54 -8.19 -4.16 -0.64
CA PRO A 54 -9.20 -4.79 0.21
C PRO A 54 -9.49 -6.24 -0.19
N TYR A 55 -9.66 -7.14 0.77
CA TYR A 55 -10.12 -8.50 0.45
C TYR A 55 -11.59 -8.49 -0.01
N ARG A 56 -12.43 -7.63 0.57
CA ARG A 56 -13.83 -7.46 0.18
C ARG A 56 -14.00 -6.26 -0.74
N GLY A 57 -14.70 -6.45 -1.85
CA GLY A 57 -15.08 -5.40 -2.79
C GLY A 57 -16.54 -5.48 -3.22
N THR A 58 -16.95 -4.60 -4.13
CA THR A 58 -18.27 -4.67 -4.74
C THR A 58 -18.37 -5.95 -5.59
N PRO A 59 -19.43 -6.77 -5.42
CA PRO A 59 -19.61 -7.98 -6.21
C PRO A 59 -19.52 -7.74 -7.73
N GLY A 60 -18.71 -8.54 -8.42
CA GLY A 60 -18.51 -8.49 -9.86
C GLY A 60 -17.75 -7.26 -10.38
N SER A 61 -17.17 -6.44 -9.49
CA SER A 61 -16.45 -5.23 -9.88
C SER A 61 -14.96 -5.45 -10.08
N TRP A 62 -14.32 -4.43 -10.64
CA TRP A 62 -12.88 -4.27 -10.62
C TRP A 62 -12.50 -3.14 -9.65
N ALA A 63 -11.35 -3.27 -9.01
CA ALA A 63 -10.70 -2.19 -8.29
C ALA A 63 -9.27 -1.99 -8.82
N SER A 64 -8.79 -0.76 -8.72
CA SER A 64 -7.37 -0.45 -8.86
C SER A 64 -6.80 -0.12 -7.48
N SER A 65 -5.50 -0.34 -7.31
CA SER A 65 -4.80 0.16 -6.12
C SER A 65 -4.94 1.69 -5.97
N MET A 66 -4.80 2.18 -4.73
CA MET A 66 -4.88 3.60 -4.43
C MET A 66 -3.67 4.37 -5.01
N PRO A 67 -3.80 5.67 -5.33
CA PRO A 67 -2.66 6.50 -5.71
C PRO A 67 -1.51 6.40 -4.69
N GLY A 68 -0.29 6.26 -5.19
CA GLY A 68 0.91 6.08 -4.35
C GLY A 68 1.09 4.65 -3.79
N LYS A 69 0.24 3.70 -4.18
CA LYS A 69 0.47 2.26 -3.99
C LYS A 69 0.94 1.63 -5.30
N MET A 70 1.51 0.43 -5.20
CA MET A 70 1.94 -0.35 -6.36
C MET A 70 0.77 -0.52 -7.34
N PRO A 71 0.94 -0.31 -8.64
CA PRO A 71 -0.13 -0.46 -9.61
C PRO A 71 -0.60 -1.92 -9.69
N GLN A 72 -1.84 -2.14 -9.29
CA GLN A 72 -2.48 -3.45 -9.27
C GLN A 72 -3.96 -3.29 -9.64
N LEU A 73 -4.51 -4.30 -10.32
CA LEU A 73 -5.95 -4.45 -10.54
C LEU A 73 -6.44 -5.70 -9.84
N ARG A 74 -7.60 -5.64 -9.18
CA ARG A 74 -8.29 -6.79 -8.58
C ARG A 74 -9.67 -6.95 -9.17
N GLN A 75 -10.00 -8.16 -9.60
CA GLN A 75 -11.36 -8.57 -9.94
C GLN A 75 -12.04 -9.20 -8.73
N TYR A 76 -13.26 -8.78 -8.43
CA TYR A 76 -14.10 -9.39 -7.41
C TYR A 76 -15.16 -10.31 -8.02
N GLY A 77 -15.40 -11.43 -7.34
CA GLY A 77 -16.44 -12.40 -7.66
C GLY A 77 -17.83 -11.92 -7.27
N ARG A 78 -18.83 -12.79 -7.49
CA ARG A 78 -20.25 -12.49 -7.20
C ARG A 78 -20.56 -12.32 -5.71
N ASP A 79 -19.68 -12.77 -4.84
CA ASP A 79 -19.74 -12.65 -3.38
C ASP A 79 -18.80 -11.54 -2.85
N GLY A 80 -18.17 -10.79 -3.75
CA GLY A 80 -17.26 -9.72 -3.41
C GLY A 80 -15.89 -10.19 -2.89
N THR A 81 -15.55 -11.49 -2.97
CA THR A 81 -14.18 -11.95 -2.70
C THR A 81 -13.30 -11.76 -3.93
N PRO A 82 -11.97 -11.72 -3.80
CA PRO A 82 -11.08 -11.63 -4.94
C PRO A 82 -11.17 -12.90 -5.80
N LEU A 83 -11.05 -12.74 -7.11
CA LEU A 83 -10.89 -13.83 -8.07
C LEU A 83 -9.50 -13.82 -8.71
N THR A 84 -9.06 -12.63 -9.13
CA THR A 84 -7.80 -12.46 -9.85
C THR A 84 -7.19 -11.11 -9.53
N ASP A 85 -5.87 -11.07 -9.35
CA ASP A 85 -5.08 -9.84 -9.34
C ASP A 85 -4.21 -9.76 -10.61
N PHE A 86 -4.07 -8.56 -11.17
CA PHE A 86 -3.04 -8.24 -12.16
C PHE A 86 -2.04 -7.27 -11.54
N ASP A 87 -0.81 -7.74 -11.39
CA ASP A 87 0.30 -6.96 -10.87
C ASP A 87 1.09 -6.39 -12.04
N LEU A 88 1.25 -5.08 -12.06
CA LEU A 88 1.90 -4.37 -13.16
C LEU A 88 3.35 -3.99 -12.84
N GLU A 89 3.80 -4.24 -11.61
CA GLU A 89 5.15 -3.95 -11.12
C GLU A 89 5.80 -5.20 -10.53
N ALA A 90 7.14 -5.25 -10.55
CA ALA A 90 7.90 -6.45 -10.24
C ALA A 90 8.06 -6.55 -8.73
N HIS A 91 7.58 -7.63 -8.11
CA HIS A 91 7.77 -7.73 -6.66
C HIS A 91 8.08 -9.12 -6.07
N HIS A 92 8.03 -10.23 -6.83
CA HIS A 92 8.31 -11.55 -6.25
C HIS A 92 9.03 -12.52 -7.21
N GLY A 93 9.86 -12.00 -8.13
CA GLY A 93 10.66 -12.81 -9.06
C GLY A 93 9.97 -13.19 -10.37
N ASN A 94 8.68 -12.87 -10.52
CA ASN A 94 7.93 -13.05 -11.77
C ASN A 94 8.12 -11.88 -12.76
N SER A 95 7.99 -12.17 -14.05
CA SER A 95 8.01 -11.16 -15.11
C SER A 95 6.75 -10.30 -15.06
N ASN A 96 6.86 -9.04 -15.49
CA ASN A 96 5.70 -8.15 -15.57
C ASN A 96 5.10 -8.13 -16.98
N PRO A 97 3.76 -8.02 -17.08
CA PRO A 97 2.81 -8.18 -16.00
C PRO A 97 2.66 -9.66 -15.60
N HIS A 98 2.22 -9.92 -14.38
CA HIS A 98 1.81 -11.26 -13.94
C HIS A 98 0.42 -11.20 -13.29
N ALA A 99 -0.28 -12.32 -13.34
CA ALA A 99 -1.60 -12.45 -12.74
C ALA A 99 -1.58 -13.51 -11.64
N HIS A 100 -2.31 -13.24 -10.56
CA HIS A 100 -2.54 -14.18 -9.47
C HIS A 100 -4.00 -14.61 -9.45
N ASN A 101 -4.25 -15.90 -9.23
CA ASN A 101 -5.59 -16.38 -8.95
C ASN A 101 -5.84 -16.51 -7.45
N TRP A 102 -7.11 -16.44 -7.08
CA TRP A 102 -7.59 -16.67 -5.73
C TRP A 102 -8.41 -17.95 -5.69
N VAL A 103 -7.92 -18.95 -4.96
CA VAL A 103 -8.61 -20.24 -4.78
C VAL A 103 -8.81 -20.47 -3.29
N GLY A 104 -10.06 -20.64 -2.87
CA GLY A 104 -10.39 -20.82 -1.45
C GLY A 104 -9.98 -19.64 -0.56
N GLY A 105 -9.89 -18.43 -1.13
CA GLY A 105 -9.42 -17.23 -0.43
C GLY A 105 -7.91 -17.11 -0.29
N VAL A 106 -7.14 -17.98 -0.93
CA VAL A 106 -5.68 -17.94 -0.96
C VAL A 106 -5.21 -17.46 -2.33
N ARG A 107 -4.31 -16.47 -2.33
CA ARG A 107 -3.64 -15.94 -3.53
C ARG A 107 -2.48 -16.87 -3.91
N ASP A 108 -2.38 -17.25 -5.18
CA ASP A 108 -1.28 -18.08 -5.68
C ASP A 108 0.04 -17.29 -5.86
N GLU A 109 1.08 -17.94 -6.38
CA GLU A 109 2.40 -17.33 -6.63
C GLU A 109 2.45 -16.43 -7.87
N GLY A 110 1.41 -16.46 -8.70
CA GLY A 110 1.31 -15.68 -9.92
C GLY A 110 2.08 -16.28 -11.11
N ALA A 111 1.58 -15.97 -12.31
CA ALA A 111 2.18 -16.41 -13.57
C ALA A 111 2.27 -15.24 -14.57
N PRO A 112 3.30 -15.19 -15.44
CA PRO A 112 3.44 -14.13 -16.42
C PRO A 112 2.25 -14.13 -17.39
N VAL A 113 1.75 -12.94 -17.71
CA VAL A 113 0.65 -12.74 -18.65
C VAL A 113 0.99 -11.64 -19.66
N SER A 114 0.33 -11.66 -20.81
CA SER A 114 0.33 -10.52 -21.75
C SER A 114 -0.99 -9.77 -21.61
N LEU A 115 -0.93 -8.44 -21.45
CA LEU A 115 -2.11 -7.57 -21.55
C LEU A 115 -2.43 -7.19 -22.99
N LEU A 116 -1.52 -7.50 -23.93
CA LEU A 116 -1.73 -7.29 -25.35
C LEU A 116 -2.34 -8.55 -25.98
N PRO A 117 -3.29 -8.39 -26.92
CA PRO A 117 -3.78 -9.50 -27.71
C PRO A 117 -2.65 -10.14 -28.50
N TRP A 118 -2.79 -11.44 -28.75
CA TRP A 118 -1.91 -12.22 -29.63
C TRP A 118 -2.11 -11.89 -31.11
#